data_AF-A0A4V5NK81-F1
#
_entry.id   AF-A0A4V5NK81-F1
#
_cell.length_a   1.000
_cell.length_b   1.000
_cell.length_c   1.000
_cell.angle_alpha   90.00
_cell.angle_beta   90.00
_cell.angle_gamma   90.00
#
_symmetry.space_group_name_H-M   'P 1'
#
loop_
_entity.id
_entity.type
_entity.pdbx_description
1 polymer ?
#
loop_
_entity_poly.entity_id
_entity_poly.type
_entity_poly.pdbx_seq_one_letter_code
_entity_poly.pdbx_strand_id
1 'polypeptide(L)'
;MLGKFGGTHNLGRPVKEAFSEKIQRRLATTVPPRPMAEMSFRDAVTKLEKMLQDIYAALLVEETGAFKDPCNLVNFLQFWNVREPLTFARATLQTWLFGDLKVAPSIEKLLLKDVKGLVLREDKLLDPINWTVEVPADSRHQIARLIDNFRQKASMDYQNMYQSLCQNRCRVRRNLCHVIQQFDQLQQEAEAIDTELHELSRENWIVEEDQEFEPIPYFPLTYWVYHHKLYSLLNYLKLLGGEDRPCSSDRLRYQLRMKPFFHISTPELPAYVDIWDPVYASGGSQEQCNKAEDALKTAKERITVLKSLGPQEMKYVGNEVEYQNRVRQMLRSCIATGLAIASVRAACAKYGSEDKADSLHRDVLRSVLNVEIPNPETRYAVQWVVPKITQTKAKS
;
A
#
# COMPACT_ATOMS: atom_id res chain seq x y z
N MET A 1 4.64 -22.05 21.97
CA MET A 1 3.58 -22.10 23.02
C MET A 1 2.16 -22.24 22.45
N LEU A 2 1.78 -21.50 21.40
CA LEU A 2 0.40 -21.49 20.88
C LEU A 2 -0.10 -22.84 20.32
N GLY A 3 0.78 -23.68 19.75
CA GLY A 3 0.38 -25.00 19.22
C GLY A 3 -0.22 -25.95 20.26
N LYS A 4 0.18 -25.87 21.54
CA LYS A 4 -0.42 -26.64 22.63
C LYS A 4 -1.83 -26.15 22.98
N PHE A 5 -2.07 -24.84 22.85
CA PHE A 5 -3.35 -24.20 23.14
C PHE A 5 -4.41 -24.56 22.10
N GLY A 6 -4.00 -24.72 20.83
CA GLY A 6 -4.85 -25.19 19.74
C GLY A 6 -5.40 -26.60 19.97
N GLY A 7 -4.55 -27.52 20.44
CA GLY A 7 -4.91 -28.93 20.64
C GLY A 7 -5.92 -29.17 21.77
N THR A 8 -6.01 -28.27 22.75
CA THR A 8 -6.94 -28.40 23.88
C THR A 8 -8.33 -27.80 23.62
N HIS A 9 -8.56 -27.14 22.46
CA HIS A 9 -9.84 -26.51 22.15
C HIS A 9 -11.02 -27.48 22.17
N ASN A 10 -10.78 -28.72 21.74
CA ASN A 10 -11.78 -29.79 21.68
C ASN A 10 -12.31 -30.21 23.07
N LEU A 11 -11.63 -29.81 24.15
CA LEU A 11 -12.09 -30.05 25.52
C LEU A 11 -13.19 -29.05 25.94
N GLY A 12 -13.34 -27.94 25.24
CA GLY A 12 -14.34 -26.90 25.51
C GLY A 12 -15.70 -27.18 24.88
N ARG A 13 -16.76 -26.59 25.46
CA ARG A 13 -18.11 -26.58 24.87
C ARG A 13 -18.57 -25.13 24.64
N PRO A 14 -19.12 -24.79 23.46
CA PRO A 14 -19.58 -23.43 23.18
C PRO A 14 -20.82 -23.09 24.01
N VAL A 15 -20.81 -21.94 24.69
CA VAL A 15 -21.93 -21.41 25.46
C VAL A 15 -22.53 -20.22 24.72
N LYS A 16 -23.57 -20.46 23.92
CA LYS A 16 -24.16 -19.45 23.02
C LYS A 16 -24.70 -18.21 23.74
N GLU A 17 -25.09 -18.33 25.00
CA GLU A 17 -25.64 -17.21 25.78
C GLU A 17 -24.59 -16.34 26.46
N ALA A 18 -23.33 -16.78 26.52
CA ALA A 18 -22.26 -16.06 27.20
C ALA A 18 -21.88 -14.75 26.49
N PHE A 19 -21.97 -14.71 25.16
CA PHE A 19 -21.69 -13.52 24.35
C PHE A 19 -22.93 -13.16 23.54
N SER A 20 -23.45 -11.93 23.71
CA SER A 20 -24.67 -11.49 23.03
C SER A 20 -24.70 -9.98 22.77
N GLU A 21 -25.53 -9.55 21.83
CA GLU A 21 -25.75 -8.13 21.49
C GLU A 21 -26.63 -7.39 22.51
N LYS A 22 -27.04 -8.05 23.60
CA LYS A 22 -27.96 -7.48 24.61
C LYS A 22 -27.44 -6.17 25.19
N ILE A 23 -26.12 -6.01 25.31
CA ILE A 23 -25.51 -4.77 25.83
C ILE A 23 -25.79 -3.57 24.94
N GLN A 24 -25.88 -3.75 23.61
CA GLN A 24 -26.15 -2.67 22.66
C GLN A 24 -27.58 -2.11 22.77
N ARG A 25 -28.51 -2.86 23.38
CA ARG A 25 -29.90 -2.43 23.60
C ARG A 25 -30.14 -1.84 25.00
N ARG A 26 -29.29 -2.20 25.97
CA ARG A 26 -29.49 -1.84 27.38
C ARG A 26 -28.66 -0.65 27.83
N LEU A 27 -27.50 -0.43 27.21
CA LEU A 27 -26.70 0.77 27.45
C LEU A 27 -27.16 1.89 26.52
N ALA A 28 -27.18 3.13 27.01
CA ALA A 28 -27.42 4.29 26.15
C ALA A 28 -26.28 4.40 25.13
N THR A 29 -26.57 4.09 23.86
CA THR A 29 -25.62 4.17 22.74
C THR A 29 -26.23 5.05 21.65
N THR A 30 -25.43 5.98 21.13
CA THR A 30 -25.73 6.79 19.94
C THR A 30 -25.39 6.05 18.64
N VAL A 31 -24.73 4.90 18.75
CA VAL A 31 -24.29 4.07 17.62
C VAL A 31 -25.37 3.03 17.31
N PRO A 32 -25.76 2.86 16.03
CA PRO A 32 -26.72 1.83 15.64
C PRO A 32 -26.20 0.42 15.98
N PRO A 33 -27.10 -0.53 16.30
CA PRO A 33 -26.71 -1.88 16.66
C PRO A 33 -25.95 -2.56 15.52
N ARG A 34 -24.83 -3.20 15.86
CA ARG A 34 -23.95 -3.88 14.90
C ARG A 34 -23.97 -5.38 15.15
N PRO A 35 -24.03 -6.18 14.07
CA PRO A 35 -23.96 -7.62 14.19
C PRO A 35 -22.62 -8.03 14.82
N MET A 36 -22.66 -9.02 15.70
CA MET A 36 -21.47 -9.58 16.32
C MET A 36 -20.58 -10.25 15.26
N ALA A 37 -19.33 -9.81 15.15
CA ALA A 37 -18.36 -10.43 14.24
C ALA A 37 -17.94 -11.79 14.82
N GLU A 38 -18.34 -12.87 14.16
CA GLU A 38 -17.90 -14.23 14.51
C GLU A 38 -16.53 -14.51 13.88
N MET A 39 -15.59 -15.03 14.68
CA MET A 39 -14.27 -15.45 14.24
C MET A 39 -14.07 -16.89 14.66
N SER A 40 -13.57 -17.74 13.75
CA SER A 40 -13.27 -19.11 14.12
C SER A 40 -12.10 -19.15 15.11
N PHE A 41 -12.08 -20.14 15.98
CA PHE A 41 -10.98 -20.31 16.94
C PHE A 41 -9.63 -20.45 16.22
N ARG A 42 -9.60 -21.15 15.08
CA ARG A 42 -8.39 -21.29 14.25
C ARG A 42 -7.88 -19.93 13.77
N ASP A 43 -8.76 -19.09 13.22
CA ASP A 43 -8.38 -17.77 12.71
C ASP A 43 -7.91 -16.85 13.85
N ALA A 44 -8.52 -16.96 15.03
CA ALA A 44 -8.11 -16.23 16.22
C ALA A 44 -6.68 -16.62 16.66
N VAL A 45 -6.36 -17.91 16.69
CA VAL A 45 -5.01 -18.40 17.03
C VAL A 45 -3.98 -17.95 15.98
N THR A 46 -4.29 -18.06 14.69
CA THR A 46 -3.42 -17.58 13.60
C THR A 46 -3.16 -16.07 13.71
N LYS A 47 -4.20 -15.28 14.01
CA LYS A 47 -4.09 -13.83 14.17
C LYS A 47 -3.27 -13.46 15.42
N LEU A 48 -3.41 -14.21 16.50
CA LEU A 48 -2.60 -14.05 17.70
C LEU A 48 -1.12 -14.39 17.43
N GLU A 49 -0.85 -15.47 16.69
CA GLU A 49 0.50 -15.83 16.29
C GLU A 49 1.15 -14.74 15.43
N LYS A 50 0.45 -14.23 14.41
CA LYS A 50 0.90 -13.09 13.62
C LYS A 50 1.18 -11.87 14.51
N MET A 51 0.31 -11.58 15.48
CA MET A 51 0.50 -10.45 16.39
C MET A 51 1.78 -10.60 17.21
N LEU A 52 2.05 -11.80 17.75
CA LEU A 52 3.27 -12.06 18.50
C LEU A 52 4.53 -11.98 17.63
N GLN A 53 4.48 -12.49 16.39
CA GLN A 53 5.57 -12.37 15.42
C GLN A 53 5.84 -10.92 15.02
N ASP A 54 4.79 -10.13 14.82
CA ASP A 54 4.91 -8.70 14.54
C ASP A 54 5.48 -7.95 15.75
N ILE A 55 5.02 -8.23 16.97
CA ILE A 55 5.58 -7.63 18.20
C ILE A 55 7.07 -7.99 18.32
N TYR A 56 7.44 -9.25 18.14
CA TYR A 56 8.83 -9.68 18.18
C TYR A 56 9.67 -8.92 17.13
N ALA A 57 9.18 -8.82 15.89
CA ALA A 57 9.85 -8.07 14.84
C ALA A 57 9.95 -6.57 15.14
N ALA A 58 9.02 -5.97 15.89
CA ALA A 58 9.14 -4.59 16.35
C ALA A 58 10.28 -4.43 17.35
N LEU A 59 10.43 -5.39 18.28
CA LEU A 59 11.48 -5.37 19.30
C LEU A 59 12.89 -5.57 18.72
N LEU A 60 13.01 -6.18 17.53
CA LEU A 60 14.29 -6.29 16.82
C LEU A 60 14.93 -4.93 16.52
N VAL A 61 14.16 -3.84 16.49
CA VAL A 61 14.72 -2.48 16.33
C VAL A 61 15.76 -2.18 17.41
N GLU A 62 15.54 -2.70 18.62
CA GLU A 62 16.43 -2.54 19.77
C GLU A 62 17.63 -3.47 19.67
N GLU A 63 17.39 -4.77 19.47
CA GLU A 63 18.43 -5.80 19.39
C GLU A 63 19.45 -5.53 18.28
N THR A 64 18.98 -5.08 17.12
CA THR A 64 19.83 -4.71 15.99
C THR A 64 20.50 -3.34 16.16
N GLY A 65 20.05 -2.54 17.12
CA GLY A 65 20.49 -1.16 17.29
C GLY A 65 20.17 -0.27 16.08
N ALA A 66 19.18 -0.63 15.25
CA ALA A 66 18.81 0.12 14.05
C ALA A 66 18.49 1.58 14.36
N PHE A 67 17.92 1.86 15.54
CA PHE A 67 17.62 3.22 16.01
C PHE A 67 18.85 4.11 16.23
N LYS A 68 20.06 3.54 16.32
CA LYS A 68 21.30 4.31 16.56
C LYS A 68 21.77 5.01 15.30
N ASP A 69 21.24 4.65 14.15
CA ASP A 69 21.68 5.15 12.86
C ASP A 69 20.48 5.54 11.97
N PRO A 70 20.44 6.78 11.46
CA PRO A 70 19.30 7.28 10.68
C PRO A 70 18.96 6.41 9.47
N CYS A 71 19.97 6.00 8.70
CA CYS A 71 19.80 5.18 7.50
C CYS A 71 19.27 3.79 7.85
N ASN A 72 19.84 3.15 8.89
CA ASN A 72 19.35 1.85 9.34
C ASN A 72 17.92 1.92 9.87
N LEU A 73 17.55 3.00 10.55
CA LEU A 73 16.18 3.19 11.04
C LEU A 73 15.19 3.36 9.89
N VAL A 74 15.51 4.16 8.87
CA VAL A 74 14.67 4.30 7.66
C VAL A 74 14.48 2.93 6.99
N ASN A 75 15.57 2.20 6.77
CA ASN A 75 15.53 0.88 6.14
C ASN A 75 14.68 -0.10 6.96
N PHE A 76 14.90 -0.16 8.27
CA PHE A 76 14.12 -1.00 9.18
C PHE A 76 12.62 -0.70 9.07
N LEU A 77 12.22 0.58 9.08
CA LEU A 77 10.83 1.00 8.99
C LEU A 77 10.21 0.73 7.61
N GLN A 78 11.00 0.82 6.55
CA GLN A 78 10.56 0.43 5.21
C GLN A 78 10.29 -1.07 5.13
N PHE A 79 11.21 -1.92 5.60
CA PHE A 79 11.00 -3.37 5.66
C PHE A 79 9.83 -3.75 6.57
N TRP A 80 9.70 -3.07 7.71
CA TRP A 80 8.58 -3.22 8.63
C TRP A 80 7.22 -2.98 7.95
N ASN A 81 7.10 -1.90 7.16
CA ASN A 81 5.86 -1.60 6.44
C ASN A 81 5.50 -2.59 5.34
N VAL A 82 6.50 -3.23 4.73
CA VAL A 82 6.27 -4.27 3.73
C VAL A 82 5.53 -5.46 4.35
N ARG A 83 5.79 -5.78 5.62
CA ARG A 83 5.19 -6.91 6.36
C ARG A 83 3.70 -6.76 6.72
N GLU A 84 3.13 -5.56 6.55
CA GLU A 84 1.74 -5.23 6.97
C GLU A 84 1.42 -5.64 8.42
N PRO A 85 2.17 -5.11 9.40
CA PRO A 85 2.07 -5.49 10.80
C PRO A 85 0.71 -5.12 11.39
N LEU A 86 0.26 -5.88 12.39
CA LEU A 86 -0.99 -5.62 13.09
C LEU A 86 -0.94 -4.32 13.93
N THR A 87 -2.12 -3.75 14.19
CA THR A 87 -2.25 -2.44 14.84
C THR A 87 -1.54 -2.37 16.20
N PHE A 88 -1.66 -3.41 17.02
CA PHE A 88 -1.02 -3.46 18.33
C PHE A 88 0.51 -3.46 18.23
N ALA A 89 1.07 -4.20 17.26
CA ALA A 89 2.51 -4.22 17.02
C ALA A 89 3.03 -2.87 16.50
N ARG A 90 2.26 -2.18 15.63
CA ARG A 90 2.58 -0.80 15.21
C ARG A 90 2.59 0.18 16.38
N ALA A 91 1.60 0.10 17.27
CA ALA A 91 1.54 0.93 18.48
C ALA A 91 2.72 0.61 19.42
N THR A 92 3.09 -0.66 19.53
CA THR A 92 4.26 -1.11 20.29
C THR A 92 5.52 -0.46 19.73
N LEU A 93 5.81 -0.62 18.43
CA LEU A 93 6.99 0.00 17.80
C LEU A 93 7.04 1.52 18.00
N GLN A 94 5.91 2.21 17.84
CA GLN A 94 5.85 3.66 18.06
C GLN A 94 6.11 4.06 19.50
N THR A 95 5.59 3.27 20.46
CA THR A 95 5.83 3.50 21.89
C THR A 95 7.29 3.25 22.27
N TRP A 96 7.93 2.24 21.66
CA TRP A 96 9.35 1.96 21.87
C TRP A 96 10.27 3.03 21.28
N LEU A 97 9.95 3.55 20.08
CA LEU A 97 10.76 4.56 19.42
C LEU A 97 10.53 5.99 19.94
N PHE A 98 9.28 6.34 20.27
CA PHE A 98 8.86 7.72 20.52
C PHE A 98 8.07 7.92 21.81
N GLY A 99 7.72 6.86 22.54
CA GLY A 99 7.02 6.95 23.82
C GLY A 99 7.96 7.28 24.99
N ASP A 100 7.37 7.42 26.18
CA ASP A 100 8.11 7.80 27.39
C ASP A 100 9.03 6.69 27.94
N LEU A 101 8.90 5.46 27.45
CA LEU A 101 9.72 4.29 27.80
C LEU A 101 11.11 4.31 27.12
N LYS A 102 11.61 5.50 26.75
CA LYS A 102 12.71 5.75 25.80
C LYS A 102 13.92 4.83 25.98
N VAL A 103 14.02 3.81 25.13
CA VAL A 103 15.29 3.12 24.84
C VAL A 103 16.02 3.79 23.66
N ALA A 104 15.27 4.40 22.74
CA ALA A 104 15.84 5.16 21.63
C ALA A 104 16.50 6.47 22.12
N PRO A 105 17.63 6.90 21.52
CA PRO A 105 18.26 8.17 21.79
C PRO A 105 17.31 9.31 21.43
N SER A 106 17.54 10.48 22.03
CA SER A 106 16.78 11.69 21.69
C SER A 106 16.76 11.89 20.17
N ILE A 107 15.59 12.19 19.61
CA ILE A 107 15.41 12.46 18.18
C ILE A 107 16.37 13.56 17.70
N GLU A 108 16.67 14.53 18.56
CA GLU A 108 17.65 15.59 18.33
C GLU A 108 19.08 15.05 18.11
N LYS A 109 19.48 14.01 18.84
CA LYS A 109 20.79 13.37 18.67
C LYS A 109 20.84 12.58 17.37
N LEU A 110 19.74 11.92 17.01
CA LEU A 110 19.62 11.19 15.75
C LEU A 110 19.68 12.16 14.56
N LEU A 111 18.96 13.28 14.65
CA LEU A 111 18.97 14.36 13.67
C LEU A 111 20.38 14.91 13.47
N LEU A 112 21.09 15.24 14.55
CA LEU A 112 22.44 15.78 14.44
C LEU A 112 23.41 14.77 13.81
N LYS A 113 23.25 13.48 14.15
CA LYS A 113 24.02 12.39 13.52
C LYS A 113 23.73 12.30 12.02
N ASP A 114 22.49 12.51 11.61
CA ASP A 114 22.06 12.47 10.22
C ASP A 114 22.60 13.67 9.41
N VAL A 115 22.49 14.88 9.97
CA VAL A 115 23.08 16.10 9.39
C VAL A 115 24.59 15.92 9.22
N LYS A 116 25.28 15.42 10.26
CA LYS A 116 26.71 15.11 10.18
C LYS A 116 27.04 14.08 9.11
N GLY A 117 26.21 13.05 8.96
CA GLY A 117 26.44 11.96 8.00
C GLY A 117 26.23 12.37 6.54
N LEU A 118 25.23 13.22 6.28
CA LEU A 118 24.79 13.57 4.92
C LEU A 118 25.46 14.83 4.36
N VAL A 119 25.60 15.87 5.17
CA VAL A 119 25.99 17.22 4.68
C VAL A 119 27.17 17.84 5.41
N LEU A 120 27.48 17.41 6.64
CA LEU A 120 28.53 17.99 7.49
C LEU A 120 29.55 16.95 7.96
N ARG A 121 30.07 16.15 7.03
CA ARG A 121 31.04 15.11 7.35
C ARG A 121 32.39 15.73 7.69
N GLU A 122 32.82 15.58 8.95
CA GLU A 122 34.07 16.15 9.48
C GLU A 122 34.16 17.69 9.37
N ASP A 123 32.99 18.34 9.34
CA ASP A 123 32.91 19.79 9.21
C ASP A 123 33.14 20.52 10.53
N LYS A 124 33.80 21.68 10.46
CA LYS A 124 34.09 22.56 11.60
C LYS A 124 32.82 23.15 12.23
N LEU A 125 31.71 23.23 11.48
CA LEU A 125 30.42 23.70 12.02
C LEU A 125 29.91 22.79 13.15
N LEU A 126 30.25 21.50 13.13
CA LEU A 126 29.89 20.52 14.16
C LEU A 126 31.08 20.15 15.07
N ASP A 127 32.13 20.98 15.12
CA ASP A 127 33.23 20.79 16.05
C ASP A 127 32.71 20.96 17.50
N PRO A 128 32.92 19.97 18.40
CA PRO A 128 32.55 20.09 19.80
C PRO A 128 33.06 21.35 20.49
N ILE A 129 34.20 21.91 20.03
CA ILE A 129 34.75 23.17 20.57
C ILE A 129 33.74 24.30 20.49
N ASN A 130 32.86 24.34 19.48
CA ASN A 130 31.88 25.42 19.31
C ASN A 130 30.91 25.53 20.50
N TRP A 131 30.57 24.40 21.14
CA TRP A 131 29.70 24.36 22.33
C TRP A 131 30.45 24.58 23.65
N THR A 132 31.78 24.66 23.63
CA THR A 132 32.59 24.94 24.83
C THR A 132 32.84 26.43 25.04
N VAL A 133 32.63 27.25 24.01
CA VAL A 133 32.82 28.69 24.06
C VAL A 133 31.51 29.35 24.49
N GLU A 134 31.53 30.12 25.58
CA GLU A 134 30.35 30.81 26.12
C GLU A 134 30.27 32.29 25.72
N VAL A 135 31.28 32.81 25.02
CA VAL A 135 31.38 34.23 24.66
C VAL A 135 30.42 34.56 23.50
N PRO A 136 29.39 35.42 23.68
CA PRO A 136 28.37 35.64 22.64
C PRO A 136 28.87 36.29 21.35
N ALA A 137 29.96 37.06 21.43
CA ALA A 137 30.57 37.73 20.28
C ALA A 137 31.45 36.80 19.44
N ASP A 138 31.84 35.63 19.96
CA ASP A 138 32.68 34.68 19.24
C ASP A 138 31.84 33.97 18.15
N SER A 139 32.40 33.87 16.94
CA SER A 139 31.75 33.19 15.82
C SER A 139 31.43 31.73 16.13
N ARG A 140 32.25 31.05 16.95
CA ARG A 140 32.06 29.65 17.35
C ARG A 140 30.81 29.47 18.22
N HIS A 141 30.60 30.37 19.18
CA HIS A 141 29.40 30.35 20.02
C HIS A 141 28.14 30.65 19.19
N GLN A 142 28.24 31.60 18.25
CA GLN A 142 27.13 31.94 17.35
C GLN A 142 26.77 30.77 16.43
N ILE A 143 27.77 30.05 15.89
CA ILE A 143 27.57 28.82 15.10
C ILE A 143 26.85 27.76 15.93
N ALA A 144 27.32 27.47 17.16
CA ALA A 144 26.66 26.49 18.04
C ALA A 144 25.19 26.86 18.31
N ARG A 145 24.91 28.14 18.58
CA ARG A 145 23.55 28.65 18.79
C ARG A 145 22.66 28.48 17.56
N LEU A 146 23.19 28.73 16.36
CA LEU A 146 22.45 28.58 15.10
C LEU A 146 22.13 27.11 14.81
N ILE A 147 23.09 26.20 15.03
CA ILE A 147 22.86 24.76 14.91
C ILE A 147 21.82 24.27 15.94
N ASP A 148 21.88 24.73 17.18
CA ASP A 148 20.89 24.36 18.20
C ASP A 148 19.49 24.91 17.90
N ASN A 149 19.39 26.12 17.34
CA ASN A 149 18.14 26.67 16.86
C ASN A 149 17.53 25.81 15.73
N PHE A 150 18.34 25.46 14.73
CA PHE A 150 17.91 24.54 13.67
C PHE A 150 17.46 23.19 14.23
N ARG A 151 18.24 22.61 15.15
CA ARG A 151 17.93 21.34 15.80
C ARG A 151 16.57 21.37 16.47
N GLN A 152 16.26 22.42 17.23
CA GLN A 152 14.96 22.56 17.92
C GLN A 152 13.80 22.65 16.93
N LYS A 153 13.95 23.45 15.87
CA LYS A 153 12.92 23.63 14.83
C LYS A 153 12.65 22.35 14.04
N ALA A 154 13.70 21.66 13.60
CA ALA A 154 13.61 20.50 12.73
C ALA A 154 13.19 19.21 13.46
N SER A 155 13.33 19.15 14.79
CA SER A 155 13.13 17.91 15.56
C SER A 155 11.75 17.29 15.44
N MET A 156 10.70 18.10 15.50
CA MET A 156 9.32 17.59 15.42
C MET A 156 9.01 17.06 14.01
N ASP A 157 9.40 17.79 12.97
CA ASP A 157 9.17 17.38 11.58
C ASP A 157 9.97 16.12 11.22
N TYR A 158 11.20 16.03 11.71
CA TYR A 158 12.03 14.84 11.59
C TYR A 158 11.41 13.63 12.31
N GLN A 159 10.87 13.82 13.52
CA GLN A 159 10.13 12.78 14.23
C GLN A 159 8.88 12.33 13.46
N ASN A 160 8.12 13.28 12.93
CA ASN A 160 6.88 13.03 12.18
C ASN A 160 7.13 12.19 10.92
N MET A 161 8.28 12.39 10.25
CA MET A 161 8.70 11.55 9.13
C MET A 161 8.80 10.07 9.54
N TYR A 162 9.53 9.76 10.61
CA TYR A 162 9.66 8.37 11.09
C TYR A 162 8.35 7.80 11.64
N GLN A 163 7.58 8.59 12.39
CA GLN A 163 6.27 8.17 12.88
C GLN A 163 5.31 7.84 11.74
N SER A 164 5.36 8.59 10.64
CA SER A 164 4.57 8.32 9.44
C SER A 164 4.87 6.95 8.85
N LEU A 165 6.15 6.55 8.86
CA LEU A 165 6.59 5.21 8.45
C LEU A 165 6.22 4.11 9.45
N CYS A 166 5.63 4.41 10.61
CA CYS A 166 5.13 3.38 11.53
C CYS A 166 3.62 3.10 11.36
N GLN A 167 2.95 3.82 10.45
CA GLN A 167 1.50 3.75 10.26
C GLN A 167 1.07 2.71 9.22
N ASN A 168 -0.24 2.48 9.08
CA ASN A 168 -0.74 1.68 7.96
C ASN A 168 -0.49 2.38 6.61
N ARG A 169 -0.39 1.61 5.52
CA ARG A 169 -0.04 2.10 4.17
C ARG A 169 -0.86 3.31 3.69
N CYS A 170 -2.17 3.34 3.95
CA CYS A 170 -3.01 4.47 3.58
C CYS A 170 -2.66 5.73 4.37
N ARG A 171 -2.38 5.57 5.68
CA ARG A 171 -1.94 6.67 6.55
C ARG A 171 -0.51 7.11 6.23
N VAL A 172 0.41 6.19 5.91
CA VAL A 172 1.76 6.53 5.43
C VAL A 172 1.67 7.51 4.26
N ARG A 173 0.92 7.16 3.20
CA ARG A 173 0.74 8.03 2.04
C ARG A 173 0.16 9.40 2.40
N ARG A 174 -0.88 9.43 3.24
CA ARG A 174 -1.52 10.69 3.64
C ARG A 174 -0.57 11.55 4.48
N ASN A 175 0.14 10.94 5.43
CA ASN A 175 1.04 11.65 6.31
C ASN A 175 2.28 12.15 5.57
N LEU A 176 2.81 11.40 4.60
CA LEU A 176 3.92 11.87 3.75
C LEU A 176 3.57 13.17 3.01
N CYS A 177 2.31 13.39 2.63
CA CYS A 177 1.89 14.68 2.07
C CYS A 177 2.07 15.84 3.07
N HIS A 178 1.73 15.61 4.34
CA HIS A 178 1.95 16.59 5.41
C HIS A 178 3.44 16.78 5.72
N VAL A 179 4.22 15.69 5.75
CA VAL A 179 5.68 15.75 5.94
C VAL A 179 6.33 16.57 4.83
N ILE A 180 5.94 16.38 3.56
CA ILE A 180 6.49 17.18 2.44
C ILE A 180 6.22 18.67 2.65
N GLN A 181 5.02 19.05 3.10
CA GLN A 181 4.67 20.45 3.38
C GLN A 181 5.46 21.01 4.57
N GLN A 182 5.63 20.22 5.63
CA GLN A 182 6.42 20.60 6.80
C GLN A 182 7.89 20.86 6.42
N PHE A 183 8.49 19.95 5.65
CA PHE A 183 9.86 20.10 5.17
C PHE A 183 10.02 21.27 4.18
N ASP A 184 8.98 21.62 3.42
CA ASP A 184 9.00 22.81 2.56
C ASP A 184 9.05 24.11 3.37
N GLN A 185 8.28 24.18 4.46
CA GLN A 185 8.35 25.30 5.40
C GLN A 185 9.71 25.35 6.13
N LEU A 186 10.18 24.20 6.62
CA LEU A 186 11.48 24.08 7.30
C LEU A 186 12.64 24.52 6.39
N GLN A 187 12.51 24.34 5.08
CA GLN A 187 13.56 24.74 4.13
C GLN A 187 13.80 26.26 4.15
N GLN A 188 12.73 27.07 4.20
CA GLN A 188 12.86 28.54 4.28
C GLN A 188 13.57 28.97 5.57
N GLU A 189 13.29 28.28 6.67
CA GLU A 189 13.96 28.55 7.95
C GLU A 189 15.42 28.09 7.94
N ALA A 190 15.73 26.98 7.26
CA ALA A 190 17.09 26.49 7.08
C ALA A 190 17.92 27.45 6.22
N GLU A 191 17.35 27.99 5.15
CA GLU A 191 18.01 28.97 4.26
C GLU A 191 18.41 30.25 5.02
N ALA A 192 17.54 30.74 5.91
CA ALA A 192 17.86 31.89 6.76
C ALA A 192 19.03 31.59 7.71
N ILE A 193 19.02 30.41 8.36
CA ILE A 193 20.09 30.00 9.27
C ILE A 193 21.41 29.79 8.51
N ASP A 194 21.35 29.16 7.34
CA ASP A 194 22.52 28.93 6.51
C ASP A 194 23.11 30.24 5.97
N THR A 195 22.29 31.26 5.71
CA THR A 195 22.77 32.59 5.34
C THR A 195 23.62 33.20 6.46
N GLU A 196 23.16 33.12 7.71
CA GLU A 196 23.94 33.58 8.87
C GLU A 196 25.20 32.72 9.09
N LEU A 197 25.10 31.39 8.96
CA LEU A 197 26.25 30.49 9.06
C LEU A 197 27.29 30.77 7.98
N HIS A 198 26.84 31.11 6.77
CA HIS A 198 27.70 31.46 5.65
C HIS A 198 28.53 32.73 5.94
N GLU A 199 27.91 33.75 6.56
CA GLU A 199 28.62 34.97 6.96
C GLU A 199 29.67 34.72 8.05
N LEU A 200 29.38 33.82 8.99
CA LEU A 200 30.27 33.49 10.12
C LEU A 200 31.42 32.54 9.75
N SER A 201 31.31 31.81 8.64
CA SER A 201 32.24 30.74 8.23
C SER A 201 33.11 31.09 7.01
N ARG A 202 33.15 32.36 6.60
CA ARG A 202 33.86 32.87 5.39
C ARG A 202 35.32 32.44 5.24
N GLU A 203 36.01 32.07 6.32
CA GLU A 203 37.43 31.68 6.30
C GLU A 203 37.71 30.23 5.83
N ASN A 204 36.69 29.37 5.66
CA ASN A 204 36.88 27.93 5.44
C ASN A 204 36.58 27.41 4.02
N TRP A 205 36.45 28.27 3.02
CA TRP A 205 35.89 27.87 1.74
C TRP A 205 36.92 27.43 0.69
N ILE A 206 36.62 26.28 0.07
CA ILE A 206 37.27 25.77 -1.13
C ILE A 206 36.83 26.69 -2.28
N VAL A 207 37.74 27.52 -2.75
CA VAL A 207 37.59 28.25 -4.02
C VAL A 207 37.95 27.23 -5.10
N GLU A 208 36.98 26.75 -5.88
CA GLU A 208 37.30 26.05 -7.12
C GLU A 208 38.02 27.04 -8.04
N GLU A 209 39.21 26.67 -8.52
CA GLU A 209 40.10 27.54 -9.31
C GLU A 209 39.55 27.88 -10.72
N ASP A 210 38.42 27.27 -11.12
CA ASP A 210 37.85 27.41 -12.45
C ASP A 210 36.81 28.55 -12.52
N GLN A 211 37.17 29.62 -13.25
CA GLN A 211 36.39 30.87 -13.41
C GLN A 211 35.09 30.73 -14.23
N GLU A 212 34.70 29.53 -14.65
CA GLU A 212 33.58 29.31 -15.58
C GLU A 212 32.23 29.01 -14.90
N PHE A 213 32.21 28.70 -13.60
CA PHE A 213 30.98 28.39 -12.86
C PHE A 213 30.74 29.38 -11.72
N GLU A 214 29.48 29.80 -11.54
CA GLU A 214 29.08 30.58 -10.36
C GLU A 214 29.33 29.76 -9.09
N PRO A 215 29.93 30.36 -8.03
CA PRO A 215 30.22 29.66 -6.79
C PRO A 215 28.92 29.14 -6.15
N ILE A 216 28.86 27.83 -5.91
CA ILE A 216 27.69 27.18 -5.31
C ILE A 216 27.57 27.63 -3.85
N PRO A 217 26.45 28.23 -3.42
CA PRO A 217 26.26 28.63 -2.04
C PRO A 217 26.07 27.39 -1.16
N TYR A 218 26.88 27.21 -0.14
CA TYR A 218 26.67 26.20 0.92
C TYR A 218 26.17 26.90 2.18
N PHE A 219 25.15 26.51 2.91
CA PHE A 219 23.86 25.86 2.67
C PHE A 219 23.67 24.36 3.00
N PRO A 220 24.47 23.78 3.93
CA PRO A 220 24.37 22.37 4.29
C PRO A 220 23.02 22.02 4.94
N LEU A 221 22.45 22.89 5.79
CA LEU A 221 21.18 22.58 6.47
C LEU A 221 20.02 22.58 5.48
N THR A 222 20.01 23.53 4.56
CA THR A 222 19.07 23.63 3.45
C THR A 222 19.13 22.38 2.56
N TYR A 223 20.34 21.92 2.21
CA TYR A 223 20.51 20.70 1.45
C TYR A 223 20.04 19.45 2.19
N TRP A 224 20.25 19.38 3.51
CA TRP A 224 19.71 18.29 4.32
C TRP A 224 18.18 18.28 4.33
N VAL A 225 17.54 19.45 4.49
CA VAL A 225 16.07 19.57 4.43
C VAL A 225 15.57 19.18 3.05
N TYR A 226 16.22 19.68 1.99
CA TYR A 226 15.88 19.36 0.61
C TYR A 226 16.00 17.86 0.33
N HIS A 227 17.05 17.20 0.82
CA HIS A 227 17.25 15.76 0.68
C HIS A 227 16.07 14.99 1.26
N HIS A 228 15.65 15.28 2.50
CA HIS A 228 14.53 14.59 3.15
C HIS A 228 13.18 14.93 2.54
N LYS A 229 13.00 16.17 2.07
CA LYS A 229 11.81 16.58 1.30
C LYS A 229 11.69 15.77 0.01
N LEU A 230 12.78 15.71 -0.75
CA LEU A 230 12.86 14.96 -2.00
C LEU A 230 12.66 13.47 -1.73
N TYR A 231 13.33 12.90 -0.74
CA TYR A 231 13.17 11.50 -0.36
C TYR A 231 11.72 11.17 0.02
N SER A 232 11.07 12.03 0.81
CA SER A 232 9.67 11.91 1.18
C SER A 232 8.73 12.01 -0.03
N LEU A 233 9.02 12.91 -0.97
CA LEU A 233 8.30 13.05 -2.23
C LEU A 233 8.47 11.81 -3.11
N LEU A 234 9.69 11.33 -3.30
CA LEU A 234 9.96 10.14 -4.09
C LEU A 234 9.32 8.90 -3.43
N ASN A 235 9.28 8.81 -2.11
CA ASN A 235 8.57 7.76 -1.38
C ASN A 235 7.04 7.87 -1.56
N TYR A 236 6.49 9.09 -1.50
CA TYR A 236 5.08 9.35 -1.80
C TYR A 236 4.69 8.97 -3.24
N LEU A 237 5.58 9.25 -4.20
CA LEU A 237 5.46 8.90 -5.61
C LEU A 237 5.84 7.45 -5.91
N LYS A 238 6.45 6.74 -4.95
CA LYS A 238 6.95 5.37 -5.05
C LYS A 238 8.08 5.18 -6.07
N LEU A 239 8.93 6.19 -6.25
CA LEU A 239 10.05 6.18 -7.20
C LEU A 239 11.36 5.67 -6.59
N LEU A 240 11.49 5.66 -5.26
CA LEU A 240 12.60 5.01 -4.57
C LEU A 240 12.32 3.50 -4.52
N GLY A 241 12.75 2.80 -5.58
CA GLY A 241 12.67 1.34 -5.67
C GLY A 241 11.26 0.79 -5.89
N GLY A 242 10.74 0.93 -7.11
CA GLY A 242 9.56 0.20 -7.60
C GLY A 242 9.38 0.40 -9.11
N GLU A 243 9.15 -0.69 -9.86
CA GLU A 243 8.98 -0.71 -11.32
C GLU A 243 7.88 0.25 -11.86
N ASP A 244 8.07 0.65 -13.12
CA ASP A 244 7.23 1.58 -13.91
C ASP A 244 5.77 1.10 -14.09
N ARG A 245 4.82 2.07 -14.21
CA ARG A 245 3.44 2.01 -14.79
C ARG A 245 2.34 2.69 -13.97
N PRO A 246 1.32 3.23 -14.68
CA PRO A 246 0.97 4.66 -14.89
C PRO A 246 0.78 5.40 -13.55
N CYS A 247 0.26 6.63 -13.49
CA CYS A 247 0.25 7.46 -12.26
C CYS A 247 -0.32 6.77 -10.97
N SER A 248 -0.94 5.59 -11.09
CA SER A 248 -0.92 4.51 -10.07
C SER A 248 -0.90 3.10 -10.72
N SER A 249 -0.25 2.12 -10.07
CA SER A 249 -0.26 0.70 -10.51
C SER A 249 -1.67 0.07 -10.57
N ASP A 250 -1.85 -0.97 -11.40
CA ASP A 250 -3.12 -1.71 -11.51
C ASP A 250 -3.52 -2.35 -10.15
N ARG A 251 -2.55 -2.76 -9.33
CA ARG A 251 -2.77 -3.24 -7.95
C ARG A 251 -3.36 -2.17 -7.04
N LEU A 252 -2.87 -0.92 -7.11
CA LEU A 252 -3.41 0.19 -6.32
C LEU A 252 -4.85 0.53 -6.72
N ARG A 253 -5.18 0.41 -8.01
CA ARG A 253 -6.55 0.60 -8.55
C ARG A 253 -7.51 -0.54 -8.20
N TYR A 254 -7.01 -1.78 -8.07
CA TYR A 254 -7.78 -2.92 -7.56
C TYR A 254 -8.08 -2.77 -6.06
N GLN A 255 -7.07 -2.44 -5.26
CA GLN A 255 -7.23 -2.26 -3.81
C GLN A 255 -8.18 -1.11 -3.47
N LEU A 256 -8.18 -0.02 -4.24
CA LEU A 256 -9.13 1.07 -4.02
C LEU A 256 -10.58 0.64 -4.29
N ARG A 257 -10.80 -0.21 -5.32
CA ARG A 257 -12.12 -0.77 -5.69
C ARG A 257 -12.61 -1.85 -4.71
N MET A 258 -11.72 -2.69 -4.17
CA MET A 258 -12.06 -3.73 -3.21
C MET A 258 -12.11 -3.26 -1.75
N LYS A 259 -11.70 -2.01 -1.49
CA LYS A 259 -11.64 -1.39 -0.17
C LYS A 259 -12.92 -1.55 0.69
N PRO A 260 -14.15 -1.51 0.13
CA PRO A 260 -15.36 -1.77 0.91
C PRO A 260 -15.49 -3.22 1.43
N PHE A 261 -14.89 -4.21 0.77
CA PHE A 261 -15.12 -5.64 1.03
C PHE A 261 -14.04 -6.31 1.89
N PHE A 262 -12.89 -5.66 2.12
CA PHE A 262 -11.76 -6.19 2.90
C PHE A 262 -12.09 -6.69 4.32
N HIS A 263 -13.26 -6.36 4.84
CA HIS A 263 -13.69 -6.73 6.18
C HIS A 263 -14.48 -8.05 6.22
N ILE A 264 -14.67 -8.72 5.07
CA ILE A 264 -15.33 -10.03 4.96
C ILE A 264 -14.24 -11.12 5.01
N SER A 265 -14.27 -11.96 6.04
CA SER A 265 -13.25 -13.01 6.28
C SER A 265 -13.61 -14.36 5.66
N THR A 266 -14.88 -14.58 5.33
CA THR A 266 -15.34 -15.83 4.75
C THR A 266 -16.44 -15.55 3.73
N PRO A 267 -16.21 -15.85 2.44
CA PRO A 267 -14.96 -16.33 1.87
C PRO A 267 -13.88 -15.24 1.92
N GLU A 268 -12.64 -15.69 2.11
CA GLU A 268 -11.49 -14.81 2.15
C GLU A 268 -11.31 -14.09 0.81
N LEU A 269 -10.99 -12.80 0.85
CA LEU A 269 -10.90 -12.00 -0.36
C LEU A 269 -9.64 -12.39 -1.15
N PRO A 270 -9.79 -12.77 -2.43
CA PRO A 270 -8.68 -13.26 -3.22
C PRO A 270 -7.66 -12.14 -3.47
N ALA A 271 -6.38 -12.47 -3.40
CA ALA A 271 -5.33 -11.48 -3.58
C ALA A 271 -5.24 -11.06 -5.06
N TYR A 272 -4.79 -9.82 -5.29
CA TYR A 272 -4.58 -9.29 -6.64
C TYR A 272 -3.70 -10.20 -7.51
N VAL A 273 -2.66 -10.80 -6.93
CA VAL A 273 -1.72 -11.71 -7.60
C VAL A 273 -2.40 -13.01 -8.00
N ASP A 274 -3.14 -13.64 -7.08
CA ASP A 274 -3.86 -14.90 -7.35
C ASP A 274 -4.89 -14.75 -8.48
N ILE A 275 -5.42 -13.54 -8.67
CA ILE A 275 -6.43 -13.25 -9.70
C ILE A 275 -5.77 -12.86 -11.02
N TRP A 276 -4.78 -11.96 -11.01
CA TRP A 276 -4.32 -11.28 -12.22
C TRP A 276 -3.01 -11.86 -12.78
N ASP A 277 -2.13 -12.43 -11.96
CA ASP A 277 -0.86 -13.00 -12.43
C ASP A 277 -1.04 -14.28 -13.25
N PRO A 278 -1.91 -15.25 -12.84
CA PRO A 278 -2.28 -16.37 -13.72
C PRO A 278 -2.90 -15.90 -15.04
N VAL A 279 -3.68 -14.81 -15.02
CA VAL A 279 -4.36 -14.24 -16.20
C VAL A 279 -3.38 -13.56 -17.16
N TYR A 280 -2.34 -12.89 -16.63
CA TYR A 280 -1.28 -12.28 -17.45
C TYR A 280 -0.24 -13.30 -17.95
N ALA A 281 0.04 -14.34 -17.15
CA ALA A 281 0.97 -15.41 -17.49
C ALA A 281 0.38 -16.40 -18.50
N SER A 282 -0.94 -16.56 -18.52
CA SER A 282 -1.62 -17.50 -19.41
C SER A 282 -1.77 -17.02 -20.86
N GLY A 283 -1.24 -15.83 -21.18
CA GLY A 283 -1.14 -15.24 -22.53
C GLY A 283 -2.19 -15.73 -23.53
N GLY A 284 -3.39 -15.13 -23.51
CA GLY A 284 -4.56 -15.40 -24.39
C GLY A 284 -4.40 -16.50 -25.45
N SER A 285 -4.34 -17.76 -25.03
CA SER A 285 -4.02 -18.89 -25.89
C SER A 285 -5.26 -19.67 -26.34
N GLN A 286 -5.10 -20.46 -27.40
CA GLN A 286 -6.14 -21.35 -27.92
C GLN A 286 -6.68 -22.32 -26.84
N GLU A 287 -5.82 -22.75 -25.92
CA GLU A 287 -6.15 -23.66 -24.82
C GLU A 287 -7.11 -23.02 -23.79
N GLN A 288 -7.01 -21.70 -23.57
CA GLN A 288 -7.92 -20.99 -22.69
C GLN A 288 -9.32 -20.84 -23.27
N CYS A 289 -9.40 -20.60 -24.59
CA CYS A 289 -10.68 -20.59 -25.30
C CYS A 289 -11.39 -21.94 -25.18
N ASN A 290 -10.66 -23.06 -25.26
CA ASN A 290 -11.22 -24.40 -25.06
C ASN A 290 -11.77 -24.58 -23.63
N LYS A 291 -11.00 -24.22 -22.60
CA LYS A 291 -11.43 -24.32 -21.19
C LYS A 291 -12.67 -23.44 -20.90
N ALA A 292 -12.79 -22.29 -21.56
CA ALA A 292 -13.94 -21.41 -21.44
C ALA A 292 -15.21 -21.96 -22.13
N GLU A 293 -15.06 -22.60 -23.30
CA GLU A 293 -16.15 -23.26 -24.02
C GLU A 293 -16.72 -24.45 -23.22
N ASP A 294 -15.86 -25.25 -22.60
CA ASP A 294 -16.28 -26.39 -21.77
C ASP A 294 -17.05 -25.92 -20.53
N ALA A 295 -16.58 -24.89 -19.84
CA ALA A 295 -17.29 -24.29 -18.70
C ALA A 295 -18.65 -23.69 -19.11
N LEU A 296 -18.74 -23.10 -20.31
CA LEU A 296 -19.99 -22.55 -20.85
C LEU A 296 -21.03 -23.63 -21.13
N LYS A 297 -20.59 -24.79 -21.62
CA LYS A 297 -21.47 -25.95 -21.85
C LYS A 297 -22.08 -26.44 -20.54
N THR A 298 -21.25 -26.64 -19.51
CA THR A 298 -21.72 -27.05 -18.17
C THR A 298 -22.68 -26.03 -17.54
N ALA A 299 -22.48 -24.73 -17.77
CA ALA A 299 -23.39 -23.69 -17.28
C ALA A 299 -24.79 -23.75 -17.93
N LYS A 300 -24.86 -23.96 -19.25
CA LYS A 300 -26.13 -24.10 -19.99
C LYS A 300 -26.93 -25.32 -19.52
N GLU A 301 -26.27 -26.42 -19.25
CA GLU A 301 -26.88 -27.65 -18.73
C GLU A 301 -27.50 -27.41 -17.34
N ARG A 302 -26.77 -26.78 -16.40
CA ARG A 302 -27.29 -26.48 -15.04
C ARG A 302 -28.45 -25.48 -15.04
N ILE A 303 -28.43 -24.47 -15.91
CA ILE A 303 -29.56 -23.52 -16.06
C ILE A 303 -30.80 -24.22 -16.62
N THR A 304 -30.62 -25.24 -17.46
CA THR A 304 -31.72 -26.04 -18.00
C THR A 304 -32.39 -26.88 -16.91
N VAL A 305 -31.62 -27.41 -15.95
CA VAL A 305 -32.16 -28.09 -14.75
C VAL A 305 -32.92 -27.12 -13.83
N LEU A 306 -32.43 -25.89 -13.66
CA LEU A 306 -33.15 -24.83 -12.92
C LEU A 306 -34.48 -24.45 -13.59
N LYS A 307 -34.53 -24.49 -14.92
CA LYS A 307 -35.75 -24.22 -15.69
C LYS A 307 -36.81 -25.32 -15.49
N SER A 308 -36.40 -26.55 -15.22
CA SER A 308 -37.32 -27.68 -14.97
C SER A 308 -37.83 -27.76 -13.53
N LEU A 309 -37.06 -27.30 -12.53
CA LEU A 309 -37.51 -27.18 -11.13
C LEU A 309 -38.41 -25.94 -11.00
N GLY A 310 -39.69 -26.12 -10.65
CA GLY A 310 -40.72 -25.08 -10.75
C GLY A 310 -40.59 -23.96 -9.68
N PRO A 311 -41.36 -22.86 -9.81
CA PRO A 311 -41.29 -21.73 -8.89
C PRO A 311 -41.65 -22.09 -7.43
N GLN A 312 -42.59 -23.02 -7.25
CA GLN A 312 -42.98 -23.50 -5.92
C GLN A 312 -41.86 -24.32 -5.26
N GLU A 313 -41.20 -25.21 -6.00
CA GLU A 313 -40.11 -26.07 -5.49
C GLU A 313 -38.87 -25.26 -5.10
N MET A 314 -38.56 -24.21 -5.85
CA MET A 314 -37.45 -23.29 -5.55
C MET A 314 -37.80 -22.23 -4.50
N LYS A 315 -38.99 -22.32 -3.90
CA LYS A 315 -39.48 -21.44 -2.83
C LYS A 315 -39.58 -19.96 -3.26
N TYR A 316 -40.06 -19.72 -4.48
CA TYR A 316 -40.33 -18.39 -5.07
C TYR A 316 -41.83 -18.07 -5.16
N VAL A 317 -42.62 -18.59 -4.22
CA VAL A 317 -44.09 -18.39 -4.17
C VAL A 317 -44.40 -16.90 -3.97
N GLY A 318 -45.20 -16.32 -4.88
CA GLY A 318 -45.54 -14.89 -4.92
C GLY A 318 -44.68 -14.06 -5.88
N ASN A 319 -43.55 -14.58 -6.38
CA ASN A 319 -42.64 -13.90 -7.32
C ASN A 319 -42.30 -14.76 -8.57
N GLU A 320 -43.28 -15.51 -9.09
CA GLU A 320 -43.07 -16.55 -10.10
C GLU A 320 -42.64 -16.00 -11.47
N VAL A 321 -43.19 -14.86 -11.87
CA VAL A 321 -42.88 -14.21 -13.16
C VAL A 321 -41.43 -13.70 -13.18
N GLU A 322 -40.96 -13.15 -12.06
CA GLU A 322 -39.59 -12.65 -11.93
C GLU A 322 -38.57 -13.79 -11.99
N TYR A 323 -38.88 -14.92 -11.36
CA TYR A 323 -38.07 -16.13 -11.45
C TYR A 323 -37.91 -16.60 -12.90
N GLN A 324 -39.02 -16.75 -13.65
CA GLN A 324 -38.98 -17.19 -15.04
C GLN A 324 -38.19 -16.24 -15.96
N ASN A 325 -38.33 -14.93 -15.74
CA ASN A 325 -37.58 -13.92 -16.50
C ASN A 325 -36.08 -13.99 -16.20
N ARG A 326 -35.69 -14.19 -14.93
CA ARG A 326 -34.29 -14.35 -14.53
C ARG A 326 -33.64 -15.56 -15.21
N VAL A 327 -34.33 -16.71 -15.25
CA VAL A 327 -33.83 -17.91 -15.94
C VAL A 327 -33.65 -17.66 -17.44
N ARG A 328 -34.60 -16.98 -18.09
CA ARG A 328 -34.53 -16.63 -19.53
C ARG A 328 -33.35 -15.70 -19.83
N GLN A 329 -33.08 -14.71 -18.97
CA GLN A 329 -31.98 -13.76 -19.16
C GLN A 329 -30.61 -14.42 -18.96
N MET A 330 -30.47 -15.34 -18.00
CA MET A 330 -29.24 -16.13 -17.82
C MET A 330 -28.89 -16.96 -19.07
N LEU A 331 -29.89 -17.56 -19.73
CA LEU A 331 -29.68 -18.29 -21.00
C LEU A 331 -29.17 -17.38 -22.12
N ARG A 332 -29.69 -16.16 -22.23
CA ARG A 332 -29.22 -15.17 -23.23
C ARG A 332 -27.77 -14.77 -22.99
N SER A 333 -27.36 -14.53 -21.74
CA SER A 333 -25.96 -14.26 -21.39
C SER A 333 -25.01 -15.41 -21.77
N CYS A 334 -25.45 -16.67 -21.61
CA CYS A 334 -24.65 -17.83 -22.02
C CYS A 334 -24.47 -17.90 -23.54
N ILE A 335 -25.51 -17.62 -24.32
CA ILE A 335 -25.42 -17.63 -25.78
C ILE A 335 -24.42 -16.55 -26.25
N ALA A 336 -24.51 -15.34 -25.70
CA ALA A 336 -23.60 -14.26 -26.06
C ALA A 336 -22.14 -14.53 -25.65
N THR A 337 -21.91 -15.15 -24.49
CA THR A 337 -20.55 -15.54 -24.06
C THR A 337 -19.91 -16.51 -25.06
N GLY A 338 -20.68 -17.46 -25.61
CA GLY A 338 -20.17 -18.37 -26.63
C GLY A 338 -19.76 -17.68 -27.93
N LEU A 339 -20.54 -16.68 -28.39
CA LEU A 339 -20.19 -15.89 -29.57
C LEU A 339 -18.90 -15.07 -29.36
N ALA A 340 -18.70 -14.54 -28.14
CA ALA A 340 -17.50 -13.80 -27.79
C ALA A 340 -16.25 -14.71 -27.80
N ILE A 341 -16.33 -15.91 -27.20
CA ILE A 341 -15.22 -16.86 -27.18
C ILE A 341 -14.85 -17.31 -28.61
N ALA A 342 -15.84 -17.65 -29.44
CA ALA A 342 -15.61 -18.03 -30.83
C ALA A 342 -14.86 -16.92 -31.62
N SER A 343 -15.19 -15.65 -31.35
CA SER A 343 -14.56 -14.50 -32.00
C SER A 343 -13.09 -14.31 -31.57
N VAL A 344 -12.79 -14.48 -30.29
CA VAL A 344 -11.41 -14.44 -29.76
C VAL A 344 -10.60 -15.61 -30.30
N ARG A 345 -11.15 -16.82 -30.27
CA ARG A 345 -10.50 -18.03 -30.79
C ARG A 345 -10.14 -17.92 -32.27
N ALA A 346 -11.06 -17.42 -33.09
CA ALA A 346 -10.79 -17.20 -34.50
C ALA A 346 -9.67 -16.15 -34.74
N ALA A 347 -9.51 -15.17 -33.83
CA ALA A 347 -8.44 -14.18 -33.93
C ALA A 347 -7.10 -14.78 -33.48
N CYS A 348 -7.08 -15.52 -32.36
CA CYS A 348 -5.90 -16.25 -31.90
C CYS A 348 -5.42 -17.27 -32.95
N ALA A 349 -6.32 -18.00 -33.60
CA ALA A 349 -5.96 -18.97 -34.65
C ALA A 349 -5.41 -18.31 -35.93
N LYS A 350 -5.88 -17.10 -36.26
CA LYS A 350 -5.52 -16.40 -37.50
C LYS A 350 -4.23 -15.57 -37.38
N TYR A 351 -3.97 -15.02 -36.20
CA TYR A 351 -2.86 -14.08 -35.96
C TYR A 351 -1.88 -14.57 -34.87
N GLY A 352 -2.09 -15.75 -34.30
CA GLY A 352 -1.19 -16.36 -33.32
C GLY A 352 -0.10 -17.20 -33.98
N SER A 353 1.17 -16.89 -33.69
CA SER A 353 2.30 -17.79 -33.89
C SER A 353 2.47 -18.63 -32.62
N GLU A 354 2.66 -19.96 -32.74
CA GLU A 354 2.82 -20.87 -31.60
C GLU A 354 4.11 -20.62 -30.79
N ASP A 355 5.08 -19.89 -31.34
CA ASP A 355 6.34 -19.57 -30.68
C ASP A 355 6.59 -18.05 -30.64
N LYS A 356 6.30 -17.43 -29.49
CA LYS A 356 7.08 -16.38 -28.78
C LYS A 356 6.24 -15.60 -27.78
N ALA A 357 6.78 -15.47 -26.57
CA ALA A 357 6.24 -14.78 -25.40
C ALA A 357 6.46 -13.26 -25.40
N ASP A 358 6.32 -12.57 -26.54
CA ASP A 358 6.62 -11.13 -26.62
C ASP A 358 5.39 -10.24 -26.42
N SER A 359 5.60 -9.09 -25.77
CA SER A 359 4.64 -7.98 -25.65
C SER A 359 3.99 -7.60 -26.98
N LEU A 360 4.72 -7.81 -28.09
CA LEU A 360 4.28 -7.65 -29.47
C LEU A 360 3.00 -8.45 -29.80
N HIS A 361 2.80 -9.62 -29.19
CA HIS A 361 1.63 -10.49 -29.42
C HIS A 361 0.33 -9.92 -28.82
N ARG A 362 0.41 -9.38 -27.59
CA ARG A 362 -0.75 -8.72 -26.95
C ARG A 362 -1.13 -7.44 -27.67
N ASP A 363 -0.15 -6.70 -28.18
CA ASP A 363 -0.38 -5.46 -28.91
C ASP A 363 -1.02 -5.69 -30.29
N VAL A 364 -0.66 -6.79 -30.96
CA VAL A 364 -1.28 -7.22 -32.23
C VAL A 364 -2.73 -7.70 -32.01
N LEU A 365 -3.01 -8.51 -30.98
CA LEU A 365 -4.39 -8.91 -30.69
C LEU A 365 -5.25 -7.71 -30.26
N ARG A 366 -4.67 -6.76 -29.51
CA ARG A 366 -5.32 -5.51 -29.09
C ARG A 366 -5.63 -4.57 -30.26
N SER A 367 -4.86 -4.63 -31.36
CA SER A 367 -5.11 -3.80 -32.54
C SER A 367 -6.15 -4.39 -33.50
N VAL A 368 -6.45 -5.68 -33.39
CA VAL A 368 -7.36 -6.40 -34.31
C VAL A 368 -8.71 -6.73 -33.68
N LEU A 369 -8.80 -6.83 -32.35
CA LEU A 369 -10.04 -7.08 -31.62
C LEU A 369 -10.63 -5.80 -31.04
N ASN A 370 -11.90 -5.54 -31.35
CA ASN A 370 -12.67 -4.48 -30.70
C ASN A 370 -13.58 -5.05 -29.60
N VAL A 371 -13.60 -4.41 -28.44
CA VAL A 371 -14.37 -4.86 -27.25
C VAL A 371 -15.33 -3.75 -26.83
N GLU A 372 -16.62 -4.02 -26.94
CA GLU A 372 -17.71 -3.10 -26.56
C GLU A 372 -18.49 -3.69 -25.37
N ILE A 373 -18.77 -2.90 -24.33
CA ILE A 373 -19.56 -3.34 -23.16
C ILE A 373 -20.98 -2.75 -23.27
N PRO A 374 -22.01 -3.55 -23.60
CA PRO A 374 -23.38 -3.06 -23.78
C PRO A 374 -24.07 -2.77 -22.44
N ASN A 375 -25.09 -1.90 -22.45
CA ASN A 375 -25.87 -1.52 -21.25
C ASN A 375 -26.72 -2.72 -20.73
N PRO A 376 -26.82 -2.98 -19.41
CA PRO A 376 -27.36 -4.24 -18.88
C PRO A 376 -28.86 -4.46 -19.10
N GLU A 377 -29.65 -3.40 -19.28
CA GLU A 377 -31.10 -3.43 -19.03
C GLU A 377 -31.96 -4.15 -20.09
N THR A 378 -31.45 -4.44 -21.29
CA THR A 378 -32.33 -4.87 -22.41
C THR A 378 -32.05 -6.24 -23.02
N ARG A 379 -30.96 -6.93 -22.66
CA ARG A 379 -30.62 -8.23 -23.31
C ARG A 379 -30.06 -9.32 -22.41
N TYR A 380 -29.41 -8.96 -21.31
CA TYR A 380 -28.64 -9.89 -20.48
C TYR A 380 -29.16 -9.94 -19.05
N ALA A 381 -28.68 -10.90 -18.27
CA ALA A 381 -28.81 -10.80 -16.82
C ALA A 381 -28.03 -9.57 -16.35
N VAL A 382 -28.66 -8.70 -15.55
CA VAL A 382 -28.06 -7.41 -15.09
C VAL A 382 -26.73 -7.60 -14.35
N GLN A 383 -26.56 -8.76 -13.70
CA GLN A 383 -25.35 -9.13 -12.95
C GLN A 383 -24.22 -9.70 -13.84
N TRP A 384 -24.48 -9.95 -15.13
CA TRP A 384 -23.53 -10.55 -16.07
C TRP A 384 -23.66 -9.95 -17.46
N VAL A 385 -23.02 -8.79 -17.65
CA VAL A 385 -22.88 -8.12 -18.94
C VAL A 385 -21.75 -8.76 -19.72
N VAL A 386 -22.05 -9.27 -20.90
CA VAL A 386 -21.05 -9.92 -21.77
C VAL A 386 -20.50 -8.88 -22.75
N PRO A 387 -19.17 -8.68 -22.81
CA PRO A 387 -18.56 -7.84 -23.82
C PRO A 387 -18.86 -8.39 -25.22
N LYS A 388 -19.27 -7.50 -26.13
CA LYS A 388 -19.38 -7.83 -27.54
C LYS A 388 -18.00 -7.69 -28.17
N ILE A 389 -17.45 -8.81 -28.62
CA ILE A 389 -16.15 -8.87 -29.27
C ILE A 389 -16.38 -8.98 -30.77
N THR A 390 -15.79 -8.06 -31.53
CA THR A 390 -15.80 -8.12 -32.99
C THR A 390 -14.38 -8.06 -33.53
N GLN A 391 -14.10 -8.84 -34.56
CA GLN A 391 -12.85 -8.72 -35.29
C GLN A 391 -12.96 -7.55 -36.25
N THR A 392 -11.99 -6.64 -36.17
CA THR A 392 -11.77 -5.63 -37.19
C THR A 392 -10.91 -6.28 -38.27
N LYS A 393 -11.28 -6.13 -39.55
CA LYS A 393 -10.39 -6.56 -40.64
C LYS A 393 -9.11 -5.73 -40.50
N ALA A 394 -7.96 -6.40 -40.37
CA ALA A 394 -6.67 -5.72 -40.44
C ALA A 394 -6.65 -4.92 -41.74
N LYS A 395 -6.39 -3.61 -41.65
CA LYS A 395 -6.06 -2.82 -42.83
C LYS A 395 -4.78 -3.44 -43.41
N SER A 396 -4.86 -3.92 -44.65
CA SER A 396 -3.73 -4.52 -45.37
C SER A 396 -2.56 -3.56 -45.49
#